data_AF-A0A976JIP1-F1
#
_entry.id   AF-A0A976JIP1-F1
#
_cell.length_a   1.000
_cell.length_b   1.000
_cell.length_c   1.000
_cell.angle_alpha   90.00
_cell.angle_beta   90.00
_cell.angle_gamma   90.00
#
_symmetry.space_group_name_H-M   'P 1'
#
loop_
_entity.id
_entity.type
_entity.pdbx_description
1 polymer ?
#
loop_
_entity_poly.entity_id
_entity_poly.type
_entity_poly.pdbx_seq_one_letter_code
_entity_poly.pdbx_strand_id
1 'polypeptide(L)'
;MRLYVTLILTLLAMAFGTGYFFLFVQGSYTATEQDIREINEIKVEFQSKVDPIAIINFNSIYYNQSLFQLLDPIYVMPQTEHQNIDYRGSEDCFKNIKSLLNRENFEKVWIWEEYRCGKRKSLPREFVLEPPYIHPSGKSYASLMFGRNVSPYNQKKWVMAHLPYFHVTELNTIKRMIGNLGGIYEILEKLDSDALRAVAKGQGTILTNDYLLARLNYPSIFSIVEYRVYLRDHLDNFLKDSPYFLHNFNKGRSCFYKDGPLCWDYNVKHLFKLANKGSIGALFLFFILSLMVLRLLLAKIKSQRIEDERRRLALQVLTHEFRTPITSMLLTMEKVNKRMGDLDEELQESFLRLSSDVFRL
;
A
#
# COMPACT_ATOMS: atom_id res chain seq x y z
N MET A 1 10.00 -40.97 -29.90
CA MET A 1 10.53 -40.50 -28.60
C MET A 1 11.22 -39.15 -28.68
N ARG A 2 12.20 -38.92 -29.58
CA ARG A 2 12.98 -37.67 -29.64
C ARG A 2 12.13 -36.38 -29.66
N LEU A 3 11.03 -36.36 -30.42
CA LEU A 3 10.18 -35.17 -30.57
C LEU A 3 9.33 -34.82 -29.33
N TYR A 4 8.98 -35.81 -28.50
CA TYR A 4 8.26 -35.57 -27.23
C TYR A 4 9.18 -34.95 -26.20
N VAL A 5 10.41 -35.45 -26.12
CA VAL A 5 11.43 -34.93 -25.20
C VAL A 5 11.74 -33.47 -25.55
N THR A 6 11.82 -33.13 -26.84
CA THR A 6 12.05 -31.73 -27.26
C THR A 6 10.87 -30.81 -26.95
N LEU A 7 9.62 -31.26 -27.13
CA LEU A 7 8.44 -30.44 -26.81
C LEU A 7 8.26 -30.22 -25.30
N ILE A 8 8.53 -31.24 -24.49
CA ILE A 8 8.47 -31.11 -23.03
C ILE A 8 9.59 -30.19 -22.52
N LEU A 9 10.80 -30.33 -23.05
CA LEU A 9 11.96 -29.54 -22.62
C LEU A 9 11.84 -28.07 -23.02
N THR A 10 11.24 -27.77 -24.18
CA THR A 10 10.92 -26.38 -24.58
C THR A 10 9.84 -25.76 -23.71
N LEU A 11 8.80 -26.50 -23.35
CA LEU A 11 7.76 -26.03 -22.41
C LEU A 11 8.36 -25.72 -21.03
N LEU A 12 9.24 -26.61 -20.53
CA LEU A 12 9.94 -26.44 -19.26
C LEU A 12 10.85 -25.20 -19.29
N ALA A 13 11.63 -25.01 -20.36
CA ALA A 13 12.48 -23.84 -20.52
C ALA A 13 11.67 -22.53 -20.58
N MET A 14 10.52 -22.52 -21.28
CA MET A 14 9.63 -21.36 -21.31
C MET A 14 9.03 -21.05 -19.94
N ALA A 15 8.59 -22.08 -19.19
CA ALA A 15 8.04 -21.90 -17.85
C ALA A 15 9.08 -21.31 -16.88
N PHE A 16 10.32 -21.83 -16.90
CA PHE A 16 11.43 -21.27 -16.12
C PHE A 16 11.79 -19.85 -16.57
N GLY A 17 11.79 -19.57 -17.87
CA GLY A 17 12.01 -18.22 -18.40
C GLY A 17 10.96 -17.22 -17.92
N THR A 18 9.67 -17.60 -17.93
CA THR A 18 8.59 -16.76 -17.41
C THR A 18 8.68 -16.56 -15.90
N GLY A 19 9.02 -17.61 -15.14
CA GLY A 19 9.19 -17.53 -13.69
C GLY A 19 10.40 -16.66 -13.29
N TYR A 20 11.52 -16.80 -13.99
CA TYR A 20 12.70 -15.96 -13.80
C TYR A 20 12.40 -14.49 -14.10
N PHE A 21 11.70 -14.20 -15.20
CA PHE A 21 11.29 -12.84 -15.53
C PHE A 21 10.36 -12.24 -14.47
N PHE A 22 9.40 -13.02 -13.97
CA PHE A 22 8.50 -12.57 -12.90
C PHE A 22 9.26 -12.25 -11.60
N LEU A 23 10.21 -13.10 -11.21
CA LEU A 23 11.06 -12.86 -10.04
C LEU A 23 12.03 -11.68 -10.24
N PHE A 24 12.54 -11.48 -11.46
CA PHE A 24 13.39 -10.34 -11.79
C PHE A 24 12.62 -9.01 -11.75
N VAL A 25 11.36 -9.00 -12.19
CA VAL A 25 10.46 -7.84 -12.06
C VAL A 25 10.07 -7.58 -10.61
N GLN A 26 9.99 -8.63 -9.78
CA GLN A 26 9.87 -8.54 -8.33
C GLN A 26 11.21 -8.29 -7.61
N GLY A 27 12.21 -7.70 -8.29
CA GLY A 27 13.51 -7.37 -7.70
C GLY A 27 13.41 -6.81 -6.28
N SER A 28 14.46 -7.05 -5.48
CA SER A 28 14.49 -6.74 -4.05
C SER A 28 13.78 -5.42 -3.77
N TYR A 29 12.66 -5.49 -3.04
CA TYR A 29 11.79 -4.35 -2.72
C TYR A 29 12.46 -3.46 -1.65
N THR A 30 13.72 -3.12 -1.89
CA THR A 30 14.63 -2.39 -1.02
C THR A 30 15.40 -1.44 -1.91
N ALA A 31 15.36 -0.16 -1.57
CA ALA A 31 16.03 0.88 -2.35
C ALA A 31 17.54 0.68 -2.41
N THR A 32 18.09 0.81 -3.62
CA THR A 32 19.53 0.88 -3.85
C THR A 32 20.04 2.30 -3.56
N GLU A 33 21.35 2.44 -3.40
CA GLU A 33 22.00 3.76 -3.25
C GLU A 33 21.72 4.71 -4.42
N GLN A 34 21.49 4.17 -5.62
CA GLN A 34 21.13 4.97 -6.79
C GLN A 34 19.70 5.51 -6.68
N ASP A 35 18.75 4.67 -6.24
CA ASP A 35 17.36 5.08 -6.04
C ASP A 35 17.26 6.19 -4.97
N ILE A 36 18.04 6.07 -3.89
CA ILE A 36 18.08 7.07 -2.82
C ILE A 36 18.62 8.41 -3.35
N ARG A 37 19.63 8.39 -4.22
CA ARG A 37 20.14 9.60 -4.88
C ARG A 37 19.08 10.23 -5.79
N GLU A 38 18.40 9.44 -6.61
CA GLU A 38 17.33 9.91 -7.49
C GLU A 38 16.17 10.54 -6.69
N ILE A 39 15.73 9.90 -5.61
CA ILE A 39 14.69 10.45 -4.71
C ILE A 39 15.14 11.79 -4.11
N ASN A 40 16.41 11.91 -3.69
CA ASN A 40 16.93 13.15 -3.15
C ASN A 40 17.02 14.26 -4.20
N GLU A 41 17.39 13.93 -5.44
CA GLU A 41 17.38 14.87 -6.57
C GLU A 41 15.95 15.37 -6.85
N ILE A 42 14.96 14.47 -6.89
CA ILE A 42 13.54 14.82 -7.04
C ILE A 42 13.07 15.76 -5.93
N LYS A 43 13.47 15.51 -4.67
CA LYS A 43 13.13 16.38 -3.53
C LYS A 43 13.71 17.79 -3.69
N VAL A 44 14.98 17.89 -4.07
CA VAL A 44 15.65 19.19 -4.30
C VAL A 44 15.01 19.91 -5.48
N GLU A 45 14.76 19.18 -6.57
CA GLU A 45 14.12 19.72 -7.77
C GLU A 45 12.71 20.25 -7.47
N PHE A 46 11.89 19.49 -6.74
CA PHE A 46 10.57 19.94 -6.29
C PHE A 46 10.66 21.26 -5.52
N GLN A 47 11.54 21.36 -4.53
CA GLN A 47 11.72 22.58 -3.73
C GLN A 47 12.29 23.76 -4.51
N SER A 48 12.91 23.51 -5.67
CA SER A 48 13.44 24.55 -6.56
C SER A 48 12.44 25.02 -7.62
N LYS A 49 11.56 24.13 -8.09
CA LYS A 49 10.61 24.40 -9.20
C LYS A 49 9.22 24.78 -8.74
N VAL A 50 8.81 24.33 -7.55
CA VAL A 50 7.47 24.58 -7.02
C VAL A 50 7.58 25.58 -5.89
N ASP A 51 6.89 26.72 -6.03
CA ASP A 51 6.85 27.73 -4.99
C ASP A 51 5.98 27.27 -3.81
N PRO A 52 6.43 27.47 -2.55
CA PRO A 52 5.59 27.23 -1.39
C PRO A 52 4.46 28.26 -1.30
N ILE A 53 3.28 27.82 -0.89
CA ILE A 53 2.14 28.72 -0.65
C ILE A 53 2.34 29.57 0.61
N ALA A 54 3.16 29.10 1.55
CA ALA A 54 3.49 29.81 2.78
C ALA A 54 4.82 29.31 3.35
N ILE A 55 5.52 30.22 4.04
CA ILE A 55 6.66 29.89 4.89
C ILE A 55 6.28 30.28 6.31
N ILE A 56 6.26 29.30 7.21
CA ILE A 56 5.75 29.45 8.56
C ILE A 56 6.88 29.24 9.55
N ASN A 57 7.21 30.29 10.29
CA ASN A 57 8.08 30.20 11.46
C ASN A 57 7.21 30.06 12.71
N PHE A 58 7.17 28.87 13.30
CA PHE A 58 6.35 28.63 14.49
C PHE A 58 6.90 29.35 15.73
N ASN A 59 8.21 29.59 15.81
CA ASN A 59 8.81 30.30 16.94
C ASN A 59 8.46 31.79 16.95
N SER A 60 8.12 32.41 15.81
CA SER A 60 7.68 33.81 15.78
C SER A 60 6.24 34.00 16.28
N ILE A 61 5.41 32.96 16.18
CA ILE A 61 4.00 32.98 16.58
C ILE A 61 3.86 32.41 17.99
N TYR A 62 4.54 31.29 18.26
CA TYR A 62 4.54 30.57 19.53
C TYR A 62 5.95 30.68 20.14
N TYR A 63 6.28 31.85 20.71
CA TYR A 63 7.64 32.18 21.13
C TYR A 63 8.11 31.50 22.43
N ASN A 64 7.23 30.81 23.16
CA ASN A 64 7.57 30.11 24.39
C ASN A 64 6.93 28.72 24.45
N GLN A 65 7.48 27.85 25.32
CA GLN A 65 7.03 26.46 25.45
C GLN A 65 5.55 26.35 25.88
N SER A 66 5.06 27.26 26.72
CA SER A 66 3.66 27.26 27.15
C SER A 66 2.69 27.58 26.01
N LEU A 67 3.08 28.45 25.06
CA LEU A 67 2.31 28.74 23.85
C LEU A 67 2.35 27.57 22.86
N PHE A 68 3.48 26.87 22.74
CA PHE A 68 3.57 25.64 21.93
C PHE A 68 2.58 24.55 22.38
N GLN A 69 2.13 24.56 23.65
CA GLN A 69 1.07 23.66 24.13
C GLN A 69 -0.26 23.87 23.38
N LEU A 70 -0.51 25.06 22.83
CA LEU A 70 -1.71 25.36 22.04
C LEU A 70 -1.71 24.71 20.66
N LEU A 71 -0.58 24.15 20.23
CA LEU A 71 -0.45 23.40 18.97
C LEU A 71 -0.65 21.90 19.15
N ASP A 72 -0.28 21.33 20.31
CA ASP A 72 -0.28 19.87 20.52
C ASP A 72 -1.64 19.39 21.05
N PRO A 73 -2.37 18.55 20.27
CA PRO A 73 -3.68 18.03 20.69
C PRO A 73 -3.67 17.23 22.00
N ILE A 74 -2.51 16.80 22.51
CA ILE A 74 -2.43 16.12 23.81
C ILE A 74 -2.97 16.96 24.96
N TYR A 75 -2.86 18.30 24.89
CA TYR A 75 -3.32 19.21 25.93
C TYR A 75 -4.83 19.51 25.89
N VAL A 76 -5.54 19.00 24.87
CA VAL A 76 -7.01 19.08 24.79
C VAL A 76 -7.68 18.04 25.68
N MET A 77 -6.94 17.03 26.13
CA MET A 77 -7.50 16.01 27.02
C MET A 77 -7.74 16.60 28.41
N PRO A 78 -8.97 16.51 28.95
CA PRO A 78 -9.28 17.04 30.27
C PRO A 78 -8.46 16.31 31.33
N GLN A 79 -7.89 17.06 32.27
CA GLN A 79 -7.02 16.51 33.31
C GLN A 79 -7.78 15.93 34.51
N THR A 80 -9.10 15.97 34.48
CA THR A 80 -9.99 15.46 35.53
C THR A 80 -11.00 14.51 34.90
N GLU A 81 -11.00 13.25 35.34
CA GLU A 81 -11.81 12.16 34.76
C GLU A 81 -13.32 12.30 35.02
N HIS A 82 -13.75 13.26 35.84
CA HIS A 82 -15.09 13.22 36.42
C HIS A 82 -15.83 14.56 36.25
N GLN A 83 -16.88 14.48 35.44
CA GLN A 83 -18.02 15.41 35.25
C GLN A 83 -17.96 16.35 34.03
N ASN A 84 -19.05 16.33 33.26
CA ASN A 84 -19.38 17.25 32.15
C ASN A 84 -19.73 18.64 32.72
N ILE A 85 -18.74 19.36 33.24
CA ILE A 85 -18.92 20.77 33.63
C ILE A 85 -18.71 21.64 32.39
N ASP A 86 -19.70 22.46 32.05
CA ASP A 86 -19.53 23.51 31.04
C ASP A 86 -18.89 24.75 31.65
N TYR A 87 -17.57 24.87 31.48
CA TYR A 87 -16.79 26.01 31.97
C TYR A 87 -17.05 27.33 31.21
N ARG A 88 -17.92 27.34 30.20
CA ARG A 88 -18.41 28.57 29.52
C ARG A 88 -19.63 29.16 30.24
N GLY A 89 -20.44 28.29 30.84
CA GLY A 89 -21.65 28.65 31.56
C GLY A 89 -21.40 29.15 32.98
N SER A 90 -22.49 29.59 33.62
CA SER A 90 -22.53 30.02 35.02
C SER A 90 -23.02 28.94 35.98
N GLU A 91 -23.24 27.71 35.50
CA GLU A 91 -23.69 26.57 36.30
C GLU A 91 -22.51 25.80 36.91
N ASP A 92 -22.76 25.01 37.96
CA ASP A 92 -21.73 24.14 38.59
C ASP A 92 -20.44 24.88 38.98
N CYS A 93 -20.59 26.10 39.46
CA CYS A 93 -19.53 26.98 39.95
C CYS A 93 -18.70 26.37 41.09
N PHE A 94 -17.37 26.49 41.01
CA PHE A 94 -16.40 25.99 42.01
C PHE A 94 -16.46 24.47 42.27
N LYS A 95 -17.19 23.71 41.45
CA LYS A 95 -17.24 22.25 41.51
C LYS A 95 -15.87 21.70 41.10
N ASN A 96 -15.38 20.67 41.79
CA ASN A 96 -14.07 20.04 41.59
C ASN A 96 -12.84 20.94 41.81
N ILE A 97 -13.00 22.20 42.22
CA ILE A 97 -11.87 23.11 42.44
C ILE A 97 -10.91 22.60 43.52
N LYS A 98 -11.43 21.84 44.50
CA LYS A 98 -10.63 21.20 45.55
C LYS A 98 -9.59 20.23 45.00
N SER A 99 -9.88 19.55 43.89
CA SER A 99 -8.94 18.64 43.23
C SER A 99 -7.80 19.36 42.51
N LEU A 100 -7.93 20.67 42.32
CA LEU A 100 -6.97 21.52 41.60
C LEU A 100 -6.15 22.43 42.52
N LEU A 101 -6.50 22.53 43.82
CA LEU A 101 -5.88 23.44 44.80
C LEU A 101 -4.35 23.31 44.90
N ASN A 102 -3.82 22.11 44.71
CA ASN A 102 -2.38 21.83 44.83
C ASN A 102 -1.64 21.82 43.47
N ARG A 103 -2.30 22.24 42.38
CA ARG A 103 -1.67 22.28 41.05
C ARG A 103 -1.05 23.63 40.79
N GLU A 104 0.07 23.62 40.06
CA GLU A 104 0.66 24.84 39.54
C GLU A 104 -0.38 25.63 38.71
N ASN A 105 -0.37 26.95 38.87
CA ASN A 105 -1.26 27.89 38.18
C ASN A 105 -2.76 27.80 38.54
N PHE A 106 -3.10 27.23 39.69
CA PHE A 106 -4.46 27.21 40.23
C PHE A 106 -5.10 28.60 40.30
N GLU A 107 -4.33 29.65 40.58
CA GLU A 107 -4.81 31.03 40.70
C GLU A 107 -5.59 31.49 39.47
N LYS A 108 -5.12 31.11 38.27
CA LYS A 108 -5.78 31.50 37.02
C LYS A 108 -7.11 30.79 36.83
N VAL A 109 -7.20 29.52 37.22
CA VAL A 109 -8.45 28.74 37.25
C VAL A 109 -9.43 29.38 38.24
N TRP A 110 -8.95 29.77 39.42
CA TRP A 110 -9.77 30.45 40.42
C TRP A 110 -10.34 31.77 39.92
N ILE A 111 -9.52 32.62 39.30
CA ILE A 111 -9.96 33.89 38.70
C ILE A 111 -11.01 33.64 37.59
N TRP A 112 -10.82 32.58 36.78
CA TRP A 112 -11.81 32.18 35.78
C TRP A 112 -13.15 31.79 36.41
N GLU A 113 -13.12 30.98 37.46
CA GLU A 113 -14.31 30.56 38.20
C GLU A 113 -15.04 31.76 38.84
N GLU A 114 -14.32 32.69 39.47
CA GLU A 114 -14.90 33.92 40.00
C GLU A 114 -15.62 34.74 38.91
N TYR A 115 -15.00 34.85 37.73
CA TYR A 115 -15.55 35.60 36.61
C TYR A 115 -16.76 34.93 35.98
N ARG A 116 -16.71 33.61 35.72
CA ARG A 116 -17.84 32.89 35.11
C ARG A 116 -19.05 32.86 36.03
N CYS A 117 -18.81 32.80 37.35
CA CYS A 117 -19.84 32.75 38.39
C CYS A 117 -20.32 34.13 38.87
N GLY A 118 -19.89 35.22 38.22
CA GLY A 118 -20.35 36.57 38.53
C GLY A 118 -19.84 37.17 39.85
N LYS A 119 -18.93 36.48 40.55
CA LYS A 119 -18.24 37.05 41.73
C LYS A 119 -17.26 38.15 41.34
N ARG A 120 -16.74 38.08 40.11
CA ARG A 120 -15.84 39.08 39.51
C ARG A 120 -16.47 39.64 38.23
N LYS A 121 -16.52 40.97 38.10
CA LYS A 121 -17.13 41.66 36.95
C LYS A 121 -16.26 41.67 35.70
N SER A 122 -14.94 41.67 35.85
CA SER A 122 -13.99 41.79 34.74
C SER A 122 -12.73 40.97 35.00
N LEU A 123 -12.14 40.45 33.93
CA LEU A 123 -10.84 39.77 33.97
C LEU A 123 -9.69 40.78 33.83
N PRO A 124 -8.50 40.47 34.37
CA PRO A 124 -7.28 41.22 34.07
C PRO A 124 -7.03 41.32 32.56
N ARG A 125 -6.44 42.44 32.10
CA ARG A 125 -6.18 42.67 30.67
C ARG A 125 -5.24 41.61 30.09
N GLU A 126 -4.26 41.18 30.87
CA GLU A 126 -3.23 40.20 30.49
C GLU A 126 -3.69 38.75 30.70
N PHE A 127 -4.93 38.52 31.14
CA PHE A 127 -5.40 37.19 31.52
C PHE A 127 -5.25 36.15 30.40
N VAL A 128 -5.45 36.51 29.13
CA VAL A 128 -5.24 35.58 28.00
C VAL A 128 -3.80 35.57 27.51
N LEU A 129 -3.04 36.63 27.80
CA LEU A 129 -1.70 36.88 27.27
C LEU A 129 -0.60 36.17 28.08
N GLU A 130 -0.89 35.84 29.34
CA GLU A 130 0.04 35.16 30.24
C GLU A 130 -0.24 33.66 30.37
N PRO A 131 0.77 32.81 30.59
CA PRO A 131 0.54 31.39 30.86
C PRO A 131 -0.18 31.18 32.21
N PRO A 132 -0.86 30.04 32.41
CA PRO A 132 -1.14 28.98 31.43
C PRO A 132 -2.25 29.39 30.45
N TYR A 133 -2.13 29.01 29.18
CA TYR A 133 -3.12 29.35 28.15
C TYR A 133 -4.29 28.35 28.08
N ILE A 134 -4.06 27.14 28.60
CA ILE A 134 -5.02 26.03 28.57
C ILE A 134 -5.62 25.85 29.97
N HIS A 135 -6.94 25.79 30.02
CA HIS A 135 -7.70 25.45 31.22
C HIS A 135 -7.65 23.93 31.46
N PRO A 136 -7.68 23.42 32.71
CA PRO A 136 -7.65 21.98 33.01
C PRO A 136 -8.72 21.11 32.33
N SER A 137 -9.79 21.74 31.81
CA SER A 137 -10.79 21.09 30.97
C SER A 137 -10.32 20.77 29.54
N GLY A 138 -9.10 21.14 29.16
CA GLY A 138 -8.56 20.96 27.80
C GLY A 138 -9.04 22.00 26.79
N LYS A 139 -9.55 23.14 27.25
CA LYS A 139 -9.94 24.28 26.39
C LYS A 139 -9.01 25.46 26.64
N SER A 140 -8.72 26.26 25.62
CA SER A 140 -7.98 27.50 25.86
C SER A 140 -8.84 28.50 26.61
N TYR A 141 -8.24 29.35 27.45
CA TYR A 141 -8.97 30.44 28.09
C TYR A 141 -9.58 31.40 27.06
N ALA A 142 -8.89 31.61 25.93
CA ALA A 142 -9.42 32.40 24.81
C ALA A 142 -10.73 31.82 24.26
N SER A 143 -10.78 30.49 24.06
CA SER A 143 -11.97 29.74 23.64
C SER A 143 -13.08 29.76 24.68
N LEU A 144 -12.75 29.65 25.96
CA LEU A 144 -13.74 29.77 27.02
C LEU A 144 -14.38 31.16 27.05
N MET A 145 -13.58 32.23 26.92
CA MET A 145 -14.08 33.60 26.83
C MET A 145 -14.96 33.83 25.60
N PHE A 146 -14.49 33.40 24.44
CA PHE A 146 -15.23 33.49 23.20
C PHE A 146 -16.57 32.75 23.29
N GLY A 147 -16.56 31.55 23.88
CA GLY A 147 -17.74 30.71 24.10
C GLY A 147 -18.80 31.31 25.04
N ARG A 148 -18.43 32.25 25.92
CA ARG A 148 -19.42 32.98 26.75
C ARG A 148 -20.30 33.94 25.96
N ASN A 149 -19.89 34.29 24.74
CA ASN A 149 -20.58 35.24 23.87
C ASN A 149 -20.83 36.63 24.52
N VAL A 150 -19.87 37.11 25.33
CA VAL A 150 -19.93 38.42 25.99
C VAL A 150 -18.97 39.40 25.31
N SER A 151 -19.39 40.66 25.13
CA SER A 151 -18.54 41.72 24.59
C SER A 151 -17.40 42.07 25.57
N PRO A 152 -16.15 42.28 25.11
CA PRO A 152 -15.71 42.35 23.70
C PRO A 152 -15.27 41.00 23.10
N TYR A 153 -15.32 39.91 23.87
CA TYR A 153 -14.71 38.63 23.51
C TYR A 153 -15.36 37.93 22.31
N ASN A 154 -16.63 38.23 22.03
CA ASN A 154 -17.35 37.71 20.86
C ASN A 154 -17.12 38.52 19.58
N GLN A 155 -16.44 39.68 19.66
CA GLN A 155 -16.23 40.53 18.50
C GLN A 155 -15.12 39.98 17.62
N LYS A 156 -15.33 39.97 16.30
CA LYS A 156 -14.33 39.54 15.31
C LYS A 156 -12.98 40.23 15.51
N LYS A 157 -12.96 41.52 15.82
CA LYS A 157 -11.72 42.28 16.08
C LYS A 157 -10.92 41.70 17.25
N TRP A 158 -11.59 41.34 18.34
CA TRP A 158 -10.93 40.74 19.50
C TRP A 158 -10.40 39.34 19.16
N VAL A 159 -11.22 38.50 18.53
CA VAL A 159 -10.84 37.14 18.18
C VAL A 159 -9.64 37.12 17.23
N MET A 160 -9.65 37.96 16.19
CA MET A 160 -8.53 38.07 15.24
C MET A 160 -7.22 38.50 15.93
N ALA A 161 -7.30 39.42 16.89
CA ALA A 161 -6.15 39.86 17.67
C ALA A 161 -5.61 38.79 18.65
N HIS A 162 -6.42 37.77 18.98
CA HIS A 162 -6.07 36.75 19.97
C HIS A 162 -5.96 35.33 19.38
N LEU A 163 -5.97 35.17 18.04
CA LEU A 163 -5.80 33.86 17.38
C LEU A 163 -4.62 33.01 17.89
N PRO A 164 -3.43 33.57 18.20
CA PRO A 164 -2.33 32.77 18.76
C PRO A 164 -2.65 32.08 20.09
N TYR A 165 -3.63 32.59 20.86
CA TYR A 165 -3.96 32.11 22.20
C TYR A 165 -5.11 31.08 22.21
N PHE A 166 -5.69 30.79 21.04
CA PHE A 166 -6.62 29.68 20.90
C PHE A 166 -5.86 28.39 20.65
N HIS A 167 -6.39 27.28 21.15
CA HIS A 167 -5.85 25.99 20.78
C HIS A 167 -6.23 25.70 19.31
N VAL A 168 -5.32 25.13 18.52
CA VAL A 168 -5.52 24.91 17.08
C VAL A 168 -6.77 24.10 16.74
N THR A 169 -7.13 23.12 17.57
CA THR A 169 -8.35 22.30 17.41
C THR A 169 -9.64 23.11 17.59
N GLU A 170 -9.57 24.30 18.18
CA GLU A 170 -10.71 25.19 18.39
C GLU A 170 -10.94 26.11 17.17
N LEU A 171 -9.93 26.27 16.30
CA LEU A 171 -9.96 27.18 15.15
C LEU A 171 -11.07 26.86 14.15
N ASN A 172 -11.37 25.58 13.90
CA ASN A 172 -12.49 25.19 13.03
C ASN A 172 -13.83 25.73 13.56
N THR A 173 -14.05 25.60 14.87
CA THR A 173 -15.27 26.10 15.52
C THR A 173 -15.34 27.63 15.44
N ILE A 174 -14.21 28.31 15.62
CA ILE A 174 -14.11 29.77 15.52
C ILE A 174 -14.38 30.24 14.08
N LYS A 175 -13.74 29.62 13.09
CA LYS A 175 -13.91 29.91 11.66
C LYS A 175 -15.38 29.84 11.23
N ARG A 176 -16.11 28.83 11.71
CA ARG A 176 -17.55 28.69 11.44
C ARG A 176 -18.39 29.84 11.99
N MET A 177 -17.96 30.50 13.07
CA MET A 177 -18.69 31.59 13.72
C MET A 177 -18.29 32.98 13.23
N ILE A 178 -17.00 33.24 13.01
CA ILE A 178 -16.50 34.59 12.64
C ILE A 178 -16.11 34.73 11.17
N GLY A 179 -16.12 33.62 10.42
CA GLY A 179 -15.70 33.55 9.03
C GLY A 179 -14.20 33.30 8.87
N ASN A 180 -13.64 33.78 7.76
CA ASN A 180 -12.26 33.48 7.39
C ASN A 180 -11.23 33.98 8.42
N LEU A 181 -10.28 33.11 8.82
CA LEU A 181 -9.25 33.40 9.83
C LEU A 181 -8.02 34.10 9.25
N GLY A 182 -7.73 33.92 7.96
CA GLY A 182 -6.56 34.50 7.31
C GLY A 182 -5.24 33.79 7.63
N GLY A 183 -4.31 33.87 6.68
CA GLY A 183 -2.90 33.53 6.87
C GLY A 183 -2.67 32.10 7.36
N ILE A 184 -1.76 31.96 8.33
CA ILE A 184 -1.37 30.66 8.90
C ILE A 184 -2.54 29.89 9.53
N TYR A 185 -3.49 30.59 10.14
CA TYR A 185 -4.57 29.95 10.90
C TYR A 185 -5.55 29.19 10.00
N GLU A 186 -5.64 29.56 8.71
CA GLU A 186 -6.37 28.78 7.72
C GLU A 186 -5.70 27.43 7.41
N ILE A 187 -4.36 27.39 7.45
CA ILE A 187 -3.59 26.16 7.25
C ILE A 187 -3.72 25.30 8.50
N LEU A 188 -3.47 25.87 9.68
CA LEU A 188 -3.52 25.14 10.96
C LEU A 188 -4.89 24.52 11.25
N GLU A 189 -5.97 25.21 10.88
CA GLU A 189 -7.33 24.70 11.05
C GLU A 189 -7.62 23.42 10.26
N LYS A 190 -6.93 23.20 9.14
CA LYS A 190 -7.08 22.02 8.28
C LYS A 190 -6.18 20.86 8.66
N LEU A 191 -5.17 21.08 9.49
CA LEU A 191 -4.25 20.02 9.91
C LEU A 191 -4.96 19.05 10.86
N ASP A 192 -4.74 17.76 10.65
CA ASP A 192 -5.25 16.73 11.53
C ASP A 192 -4.41 16.62 12.82
N SER A 193 -4.90 15.86 13.80
CA SER A 193 -4.25 15.72 15.10
C SER A 193 -2.82 15.17 15.01
N ASP A 194 -2.57 14.27 14.06
CA ASP A 194 -1.26 13.67 13.86
C ASP A 194 -0.27 14.66 13.24
N ALA A 195 -0.69 15.44 12.23
CA ALA A 195 0.11 16.52 11.66
C ALA A 195 0.39 17.62 12.68
N LEU A 196 -0.61 18.03 13.47
CA LEU A 196 -0.43 19.03 14.53
C LEU A 196 0.60 18.57 15.58
N ARG A 197 0.51 17.32 16.02
CA ARG A 197 1.49 16.72 16.92
C ARG A 197 2.88 16.62 16.27
N ALA A 198 2.95 16.30 14.99
CA ALA A 198 4.21 16.27 14.24
C ALA A 198 4.85 17.66 14.14
N VAL A 199 4.05 18.71 13.90
CA VAL A 199 4.49 20.11 13.91
C VAL A 199 5.00 20.51 15.29
N ALA A 200 4.24 20.22 16.35
CA ALA A 200 4.61 20.54 17.73
C ALA A 200 5.92 19.86 18.15
N LYS A 201 6.21 18.65 17.63
CA LYS A 201 7.47 17.92 17.85
C LYS A 201 8.60 18.33 16.90
N GLY A 202 8.34 19.20 15.93
CA GLY A 202 9.34 19.62 14.94
C GLY A 202 9.76 18.49 13.98
N GLN A 203 8.86 17.63 13.53
CA GLN A 203 9.22 16.57 12.57
C GLN A 203 9.73 17.14 11.23
N GLY A 204 10.60 16.41 10.54
CA GLY A 204 11.28 16.92 9.35
C GLY A 204 10.36 17.18 8.14
N THR A 205 9.54 16.22 7.74
CA THR A 205 8.55 16.42 6.67
C THR A 205 7.23 15.83 7.12
N ILE A 206 6.15 16.56 6.90
CA ILE A 206 4.80 16.17 7.33
C ILE A 206 3.92 16.19 6.10
N LEU A 207 3.23 15.08 5.86
CA LEU A 207 2.35 14.95 4.72
C LEU A 207 0.92 14.75 5.19
N THR A 208 0.04 15.63 4.72
CA THR A 208 -1.39 15.62 4.99
C THR A 208 -2.17 15.44 3.69
N ASN A 209 -3.49 15.38 3.78
CA ASN A 209 -4.36 15.28 2.60
C ASN A 209 -4.28 16.54 1.72
N ASP A 210 -4.12 17.72 2.33
CA ASP A 210 -4.18 19.00 1.61
C ASP A 210 -2.79 19.63 1.39
N TYR A 211 -1.83 19.29 2.26
CA TYR A 211 -0.53 19.97 2.32
C TYR A 211 0.66 19.03 2.52
N LEU A 212 1.81 19.43 1.98
CA LEU A 212 3.13 18.95 2.36
C LEU A 212 3.85 20.07 3.12
N LEU A 213 4.26 19.80 4.36
CA LEU A 213 5.07 20.71 5.16
C LEU A 213 6.50 20.16 5.19
N ALA A 214 7.44 20.90 4.59
CA ALA A 214 8.86 20.56 4.59
C ALA A 214 9.60 21.48 5.56
N ARG A 215 10.19 20.90 6.62
CA ARG A 215 10.95 21.65 7.62
C ARG A 215 12.25 22.15 7.01
N LEU A 216 12.60 23.39 7.31
CA LEU A 216 13.91 23.94 7.00
C LEU A 216 14.92 23.49 8.06
N ASN A 217 16.06 23.00 7.58
CA ASN A 217 17.14 22.53 8.45
C ASN A 217 18.02 23.73 8.84
N TYR A 218 18.09 23.99 10.14
CA TYR A 218 19.04 24.93 10.73
C TYR A 218 20.10 24.16 11.52
N PRO A 219 21.28 24.75 11.76
CA PRO A 219 22.25 24.20 12.71
C PRO A 219 21.57 23.92 14.07
N SER A 220 21.90 22.78 14.68
CA SER A 220 21.25 22.25 15.89
C SER A 220 21.26 23.18 17.12
N ILE A 221 22.10 24.21 17.08
CA ILE A 221 22.18 25.28 18.09
C ILE A 221 20.87 26.08 18.16
N PHE A 222 20.14 26.16 17.04
CA PHE A 222 18.87 26.87 16.96
C PHE A 222 17.68 25.89 16.95
N SER A 223 16.81 25.97 17.96
CA SER A 223 15.56 25.22 18.03
C SER A 223 14.45 25.85 17.17
N ILE A 224 14.78 26.24 15.94
CA ILE A 224 13.86 26.89 15.01
C ILE A 224 13.01 25.83 14.32
N VAL A 225 11.70 26.06 14.36
CA VAL A 225 10.65 25.26 13.76
C VAL A 225 10.05 26.09 12.63
N GLU A 226 10.66 26.00 11.46
CA GLU A 226 10.19 26.69 10.25
C GLU A 226 9.85 25.66 9.16
N TYR A 227 8.70 25.83 8.52
CA TYR A 227 8.23 24.95 7.45
C TYR A 227 7.89 25.74 6.20
N ARG A 228 8.26 25.18 5.05
CA ARG A 228 7.67 25.53 3.75
C ARG A 228 6.44 24.68 3.53
N VAL A 229 5.30 25.31 3.25
CA VAL A 229 4.03 24.63 2.99
C VAL A 229 3.76 24.60 1.50
N TYR A 230 3.48 23.42 0.97
CA TYR A 230 3.09 23.21 -0.43
C TYR A 230 1.70 22.58 -0.47
N LEU A 231 0.92 22.86 -1.52
CA LEU A 231 -0.33 22.16 -1.77
C LEU A 231 -0.05 20.71 -2.19
N ARG A 232 -0.87 19.79 -1.70
CA ARG A 232 -0.79 18.37 -2.07
C ARG A 232 -0.93 18.17 -3.57
N ASP A 233 -1.84 18.90 -4.21
CA ASP A 233 -2.05 18.83 -5.66
C ASP A 233 -0.80 19.23 -6.46
N HIS A 234 -0.01 20.20 -5.99
CA HIS A 234 1.23 20.59 -6.67
C HIS A 234 2.28 19.49 -6.59
N LEU A 235 2.39 18.83 -5.43
CA LEU A 235 3.25 17.67 -5.24
C LEU A 235 2.83 16.50 -6.13
N ASP A 236 1.54 16.15 -6.13
CA ASP A 236 1.03 15.02 -6.90
C ASP A 236 1.16 15.27 -8.41
N ASN A 237 0.96 16.51 -8.87
CA ASN A 237 1.20 16.89 -10.26
C ASN A 237 2.68 16.83 -10.64
N PHE A 238 3.58 17.27 -9.74
CA PHE A 238 5.02 17.18 -9.96
C PHE A 238 5.50 15.73 -10.04
N LEU A 239 5.01 14.87 -9.15
CA LEU A 239 5.39 13.45 -9.10
C LEU A 239 4.70 12.59 -10.17
N LYS A 240 3.75 13.14 -10.94
CA LYS A 240 2.97 12.39 -11.94
C LYS A 240 3.84 11.72 -13.01
N ASP A 241 4.90 12.40 -13.42
CA ASP A 241 5.85 11.90 -14.42
C ASP A 241 7.05 11.18 -13.79
N SER A 242 7.16 11.19 -12.46
CA SER A 242 8.22 10.50 -11.73
C SER A 242 7.91 9.00 -11.57
N PRO A 243 8.96 8.15 -11.49
CA PRO A 243 8.80 6.73 -11.18
C PRO A 243 8.29 6.49 -9.76
N TYR A 244 8.37 7.48 -8.87
CA TYR A 244 7.99 7.37 -7.47
C TYR A 244 6.71 8.14 -7.14
N PHE A 245 5.99 7.65 -6.15
CA PHE A 245 4.93 8.38 -5.46
C PHE A 245 5.19 8.38 -3.95
N LEU A 246 4.58 9.35 -3.25
CA LEU A 246 4.83 9.61 -1.83
C LEU A 246 3.56 9.45 -1.00
N HIS A 247 3.66 8.69 0.09
CA HIS A 247 2.56 8.48 1.05
C HIS A 247 3.07 8.37 2.49
N ASN A 248 2.18 8.46 3.48
CA ASN A 248 2.54 8.28 4.89
C ASN A 248 2.90 6.81 5.21
N PHE A 249 3.95 6.61 6.00
CA PHE A 249 4.38 5.28 6.42
C PHE A 249 3.40 4.67 7.43
N ASN A 250 2.84 3.51 7.09
CA ASN A 250 1.96 2.74 7.97
C ASN A 250 2.55 1.35 8.24
N LYS A 251 2.54 0.91 9.50
CA LYS A 251 2.99 -0.44 9.88
C LYS A 251 2.13 -1.49 9.16
N GLY A 252 2.78 -2.40 8.43
CA GLY A 252 2.12 -3.47 7.67
C GLY A 252 1.85 -3.15 6.19
N ARG A 253 2.05 -1.90 5.74
CA ARG A 253 2.08 -1.56 4.32
C ARG A 253 3.50 -1.71 3.79
N SER A 254 3.65 -2.19 2.55
CA SER A 254 4.94 -2.25 1.88
C SER A 254 5.50 -0.85 1.71
N CYS A 255 6.80 -0.68 1.99
CA CYS A 255 7.49 0.58 1.80
C CYS A 255 8.85 0.36 1.18
N PHE A 256 9.08 0.93 -0.01
CA PHE A 256 10.31 0.73 -0.77
C PHE A 256 11.47 1.52 -0.16
N TYR A 257 11.26 2.82 0.12
CA TYR A 257 12.22 3.64 0.84
C TYR A 257 11.51 4.48 1.92
N LYS A 258 11.98 4.35 3.16
CA LYS A 258 11.44 5.09 4.29
C LYS A 258 12.24 6.36 4.54
N ASP A 259 11.57 7.50 4.42
CA ASP A 259 12.12 8.83 4.68
C ASP A 259 11.38 9.46 5.87
N GLY A 260 11.87 9.17 7.08
CA GLY A 260 11.23 9.60 8.32
C GLY A 260 9.81 9.02 8.49
N PRO A 261 8.76 9.86 8.59
CA PRO A 261 7.37 9.41 8.65
C PRO A 261 6.77 9.11 7.25
N LEU A 262 7.52 9.34 6.18
CA LEU A 262 7.07 9.17 4.82
C LEU A 262 7.61 7.90 4.19
N CYS A 263 6.88 7.43 3.19
CA CYS A 263 7.24 6.29 2.38
C CYS A 263 7.22 6.65 0.89
N TRP A 264 8.37 6.45 0.26
CA TRP A 264 8.53 6.49 -1.18
C TRP A 264 8.33 5.09 -1.74
N ASP A 265 7.55 4.98 -2.81
CA ASP A 265 7.21 3.72 -3.45
C ASP A 265 7.11 3.89 -4.97
N TYR A 266 7.25 2.78 -5.71
CA TYR A 266 7.27 2.80 -7.17
C TYR A 266 5.86 2.89 -7.75
N ASN A 267 5.69 3.84 -8.66
CA ASN A 267 4.49 3.94 -9.45
C ASN A 267 4.46 2.82 -10.49
N VAL A 268 3.58 1.84 -10.29
CA VAL A 268 3.39 0.70 -11.20
C VAL A 268 3.13 1.14 -12.65
N LYS A 269 2.48 2.30 -12.87
CA LYS A 269 2.25 2.83 -14.22
C LYS A 269 3.56 3.14 -14.95
N HIS A 270 4.56 3.62 -14.22
CA HIS A 270 5.88 3.89 -14.79
C HIS A 270 6.66 2.59 -15.00
N LEU A 271 6.56 1.61 -14.08
CA LEU A 271 7.13 0.28 -14.28
C LEU A 271 6.58 -0.39 -15.55
N PHE A 272 5.28 -0.27 -15.83
CA PHE A 272 4.67 -0.74 -17.08
C PHE A 272 5.07 0.08 -18.31
N LYS A 273 5.45 1.35 -18.15
CA LYS A 273 5.94 2.21 -19.24
C LYS A 273 7.41 1.91 -19.58
N LEU A 274 8.21 1.58 -18.55
CA LEU A 274 9.62 1.18 -18.66
C LEU A 274 9.78 -0.28 -19.10
N ALA A 275 8.82 -1.14 -18.75
CA ALA A 275 8.58 -2.42 -19.41
C ALA A 275 8.09 -2.12 -20.84
N ASN A 276 9.04 -1.77 -21.68
CA ASN A 276 8.88 -1.37 -23.07
C ASN A 276 7.79 -2.21 -23.75
N LYS A 277 6.92 -1.62 -24.58
CA LYS A 277 5.79 -2.34 -25.23
C LYS A 277 6.23 -3.66 -25.90
N GLY A 278 7.51 -3.77 -26.29
CA GLY A 278 8.15 -4.98 -26.77
C GLY A 278 8.33 -6.12 -25.76
N SER A 279 8.56 -5.87 -24.46
CA SER A 279 8.70 -6.93 -23.44
C SER A 279 7.35 -7.51 -23.02
N ILE A 280 6.31 -6.68 -22.95
CA ILE A 280 4.92 -7.16 -22.81
C ILE A 280 4.50 -7.95 -24.05
N GLY A 281 4.83 -7.47 -25.24
CA GLY A 281 4.63 -8.20 -26.49
C GLY A 281 5.36 -9.54 -26.51
N ALA A 282 6.59 -9.60 -25.99
CA ALA A 282 7.36 -10.83 -25.87
C ALA A 282 6.73 -11.82 -24.89
N LEU A 283 6.27 -11.37 -23.71
CA LEU A 283 5.54 -12.21 -22.76
C LEU A 283 4.26 -12.78 -23.36
N PHE A 284 3.49 -11.95 -24.06
CA PHE A 284 2.27 -12.39 -24.73
C PHE A 284 2.57 -13.40 -25.85
N LEU A 285 3.65 -13.17 -26.61
CA LEU A 285 4.14 -14.09 -27.64
C LEU A 285 4.60 -15.43 -27.03
N PHE A 286 5.35 -15.41 -25.93
CA PHE A 286 5.77 -16.62 -25.21
C PHE A 286 4.56 -17.40 -24.67
N PHE A 287 3.55 -16.70 -24.16
CA PHE A 287 2.31 -17.34 -23.70
C PHE A 287 1.57 -18.03 -24.85
N ILE A 288 1.43 -17.36 -26.00
CA ILE A 288 0.80 -17.93 -27.20
C ILE A 288 1.60 -19.13 -27.73
N LEU A 289 2.93 -19.04 -27.79
CA LEU A 289 3.81 -20.12 -28.23
C LEU A 289 3.70 -21.34 -27.30
N SER A 290 3.66 -21.13 -25.99
CA SER A 290 3.44 -22.20 -25.00
C SER A 290 2.10 -22.90 -25.21
N LEU A 291 1.03 -22.14 -25.47
CA LEU A 291 -0.31 -22.68 -25.76
C LEU A 291 -0.33 -23.48 -27.07
N MET A 292 0.39 -23.02 -28.10
CA MET A 292 0.54 -23.72 -29.38
C MET A 292 1.29 -25.04 -29.21
N VAL A 293 2.40 -25.03 -28.48
CA VAL A 293 3.18 -26.24 -28.15
C VAL A 293 2.33 -27.24 -27.38
N LEU A 294 1.55 -26.79 -26.39
CA LEU A 294 0.64 -27.64 -25.62
C LEU A 294 -0.43 -28.29 -26.51
N ARG A 295 -1.03 -27.53 -27.44
CA ARG A 295 -2.00 -28.08 -28.39
C ARG A 295 -1.39 -29.13 -29.33
N LEU A 296 -0.18 -28.89 -29.85
CA LEU A 296 0.51 -29.85 -30.70
C LEU A 296 0.83 -31.15 -29.95
N LEU A 297 1.22 -31.04 -28.67
CA LEU A 297 1.50 -32.19 -27.81
C LEU A 297 0.22 -33.02 -27.59
N LEU A 298 -0.91 -32.38 -27.27
CA LEU A 298 -2.21 -33.06 -27.12
C LEU A 298 -2.68 -33.72 -28.43
N ALA A 299 -2.54 -33.03 -29.56
CA ALA A 299 -2.92 -33.58 -30.87
C ALA A 299 -2.08 -34.82 -31.23
N LYS A 300 -0.77 -34.81 -30.92
CA LYS A 300 0.10 -35.94 -31.21
C LYS A 300 -0.18 -37.15 -30.31
N ILE A 301 -0.49 -36.93 -29.02
CA ILE A 301 -0.93 -38.00 -28.11
C ILE A 301 -2.18 -38.67 -28.65
N LYS A 302 -3.16 -37.88 -29.12
CA LYS A 302 -4.40 -38.41 -29.70
C LYS A 302 -4.13 -39.21 -30.97
N SER A 303 -3.28 -38.72 -31.85
CA SER A 303 -2.89 -39.43 -33.09
C SER A 303 -2.22 -40.78 -32.80
N GLN A 304 -1.35 -40.86 -31.79
CA GLN A 304 -0.69 -42.11 -31.43
C GLN A 304 -1.66 -43.13 -30.84
N ARG A 305 -2.59 -42.70 -29.98
CA ARG A 305 -3.65 -43.60 -29.50
C ARG A 305 -4.44 -44.22 -30.64
N ILE A 306 -4.78 -43.43 -31.66
CA ILE A 306 -5.50 -43.93 -32.84
C ILE A 306 -4.65 -44.93 -33.65
N GLU A 307 -3.36 -44.67 -33.81
CA GLU A 307 -2.45 -45.63 -34.49
C GLU A 307 -2.31 -46.94 -33.70
N ASP A 308 -2.19 -46.88 -32.39
CA ASP A 308 -2.09 -48.07 -31.53
C ASP A 308 -3.40 -48.87 -31.51
N GLU A 309 -4.55 -48.20 -31.50
CA GLU A 309 -5.87 -48.84 -31.67
C GLU A 309 -5.98 -49.52 -33.04
N ARG A 310 -5.56 -48.85 -34.12
CA ARG A 310 -5.53 -49.45 -35.48
C ARG A 310 -4.61 -50.65 -35.56
N ARG A 311 -3.43 -50.59 -34.95
CA ARG A 311 -2.48 -51.71 -34.90
C ARG A 311 -3.04 -52.89 -34.12
N ARG A 312 -3.69 -52.65 -32.97
CA ARG A 312 -4.37 -53.70 -32.21
C ARG A 312 -5.50 -54.35 -33.01
N LEU A 313 -6.32 -53.55 -33.68
CA LEU A 313 -7.38 -54.06 -34.56
C LEU A 313 -6.81 -54.88 -35.73
N ALA A 314 -5.76 -54.40 -36.39
CA ALA A 314 -5.11 -55.13 -37.47
C ALA A 314 -4.53 -56.47 -37.00
N LEU A 315 -3.85 -56.49 -35.84
CA LEU A 315 -3.34 -57.74 -35.25
C LEU A 315 -4.47 -58.70 -34.89
N GLN A 316 -5.55 -58.20 -34.29
CA GLN A 316 -6.70 -59.02 -33.92
C GLN A 316 -7.40 -59.62 -35.15
N VAL A 317 -7.54 -58.84 -36.23
CA VAL A 317 -8.07 -59.32 -37.52
C VAL A 317 -7.13 -60.36 -38.13
N LEU A 318 -5.82 -60.11 -38.19
CA LEU A 318 -4.85 -61.09 -38.69
C LEU A 318 -4.91 -62.40 -37.90
N THR A 319 -4.94 -62.35 -36.56
CA THR A 319 -5.06 -63.57 -35.74
C THR A 319 -6.38 -64.31 -36.01
N HIS A 320 -7.47 -63.57 -36.24
CA HIS A 320 -8.76 -64.17 -36.55
C HIS A 320 -8.79 -64.81 -37.95
N GLU A 321 -8.18 -64.16 -38.94
CA GLU A 321 -8.07 -64.64 -40.32
C GLU A 321 -7.06 -65.78 -40.49
N PHE A 322 -6.02 -65.88 -39.64
CA PHE A 322 -5.06 -66.99 -39.70
C PHE A 322 -5.53 -68.26 -38.99
N ARG A 323 -6.36 -68.14 -37.94
CA ARG A 323 -6.79 -69.30 -37.14
C ARG A 323 -7.62 -70.31 -37.95
N THR A 324 -8.49 -69.85 -38.83
CA THR A 324 -9.34 -70.68 -39.70
C THR A 324 -8.56 -71.46 -40.77
N PRO A 325 -7.70 -70.85 -41.61
CA PRO A 325 -6.93 -71.57 -42.61
C PRO A 325 -5.89 -72.52 -42.00
N ILE A 326 -5.27 -72.19 -40.85
CA ILE A 326 -4.36 -73.10 -40.16
C ILE A 326 -5.11 -74.35 -39.70
N THR A 327 -6.29 -74.21 -39.06
CA THR A 327 -7.09 -75.38 -38.69
C THR A 327 -7.55 -76.19 -39.89
N SER A 328 -7.90 -75.53 -41.00
CA SER A 328 -8.24 -76.22 -42.26
C SER A 328 -7.04 -77.00 -42.83
N MET A 329 -5.84 -76.40 -42.83
CA MET A 329 -4.61 -77.07 -43.28
C MET A 329 -4.29 -78.28 -42.39
N LEU A 330 -4.39 -78.12 -41.07
CA LEU A 330 -4.13 -79.21 -40.11
C LEU A 330 -5.09 -80.39 -40.33
N LEU A 331 -6.37 -80.11 -40.58
CA LEU A 331 -7.36 -81.14 -40.92
C LEU A 331 -7.09 -81.82 -42.27
N THR A 332 -6.65 -81.07 -43.29
CA THR A 332 -6.24 -81.68 -44.57
C THR A 332 -4.99 -82.54 -44.41
N MET A 333 -4.05 -82.11 -43.56
CA MET A 333 -2.81 -82.84 -43.30
C MET A 333 -3.06 -84.14 -42.53
N GLU A 334 -3.97 -84.13 -41.56
CA GLU A 334 -4.37 -85.35 -40.85
C GLU A 334 -5.01 -86.39 -41.79
N LYS A 335 -5.81 -85.93 -42.77
CA LYS A 335 -6.38 -86.81 -43.80
C LYS A 335 -5.32 -87.44 -44.69
N VAL A 336 -4.28 -86.71 -45.07
CA VAL A 336 -3.16 -87.24 -45.87
C VAL A 336 -2.31 -88.19 -45.03
N ASN A 337 -2.04 -87.86 -43.76
CA ASN A 337 -1.28 -88.71 -42.85
C ASN A 337 -1.93 -90.10 -42.66
N LYS A 338 -3.27 -90.16 -42.61
CA LYS A 338 -4.00 -91.45 -42.54
C LYS A 338 -3.81 -92.36 -43.77
N ARG A 339 -3.37 -91.81 -44.90
CA ARG A 339 -3.09 -92.56 -46.14
C ARG A 339 -1.59 -92.68 -46.44
N MET A 340 -0.75 -92.26 -45.51
CA MET A 340 0.71 -92.18 -45.70
C MET A 340 1.35 -93.54 -45.95
N GLY A 341 0.79 -94.62 -45.40
CA GLY A 341 1.29 -95.99 -45.58
C GLY A 341 1.25 -96.52 -47.03
N ASP A 342 0.47 -95.87 -47.91
CA ASP A 342 0.35 -96.26 -49.33
C ASP A 342 1.23 -95.41 -50.27
N LEU A 343 2.03 -94.48 -49.74
CA LEU A 343 2.90 -93.59 -50.52
C LEU A 343 4.34 -94.10 -50.60
N ASP A 344 5.00 -93.81 -51.72
CA ASP A 344 6.41 -94.14 -51.98
C ASP A 344 7.36 -93.47 -50.98
N GLU A 345 8.49 -94.11 -50.70
CA GLU A 345 9.37 -93.79 -49.56
C GLU A 345 9.97 -92.36 -49.66
N GLU A 346 10.26 -91.89 -50.88
CA GLU A 346 10.77 -90.53 -51.15
C GLU A 346 9.70 -89.44 -50.93
N LEU A 347 8.42 -89.76 -51.19
CA LEU A 347 7.29 -88.86 -50.96
C LEU A 347 6.91 -88.78 -49.49
N GLN A 348 7.14 -89.84 -48.73
CA GLN A 348 6.93 -89.84 -47.28
C GLN A 348 7.89 -88.88 -46.56
N GLU A 349 9.18 -88.88 -46.91
CA GLU A 349 10.15 -87.96 -46.29
C GLU A 349 9.82 -86.49 -46.61
N SER A 350 9.43 -86.21 -47.86
CA SER A 350 9.02 -84.88 -48.30
C SER A 350 7.76 -84.38 -47.57
N PHE A 351 6.79 -85.26 -47.32
CA PHE A 351 5.58 -84.93 -46.56
C PHE A 351 5.87 -84.72 -45.07
N LEU A 352 6.75 -85.50 -44.45
CA LEU A 352 7.16 -85.28 -43.06
C LEU A 352 7.84 -83.92 -42.86
N ARG A 353 8.66 -83.49 -43.82
CA ARG A 353 9.27 -82.15 -43.80
C ARG A 353 8.23 -81.05 -43.95
N LEU A 354 7.31 -81.18 -44.90
CA LEU A 354 6.20 -80.23 -45.08
C LEU A 354 5.32 -80.14 -43.82
N SER A 355 5.02 -81.28 -43.20
CA SER A 355 4.27 -81.37 -41.95
C SER A 355 4.95 -80.64 -40.80
N SER A 356 6.26 -80.86 -40.64
CA SER A 356 7.09 -80.17 -39.65
C SER A 356 7.07 -78.65 -39.85
N ASP A 357 7.12 -78.19 -41.11
CA ASP A 357 7.10 -76.75 -41.43
C ASP A 357 5.73 -76.12 -41.17
N VAL A 358 4.63 -76.85 -41.38
CA VAL A 358 3.26 -76.39 -41.07
C VAL A 358 3.01 -76.30 -39.56
N PHE A 359 3.55 -77.21 -38.75
CA PHE A 359 3.44 -77.14 -37.28
C PHE A 359 4.31 -76.04 -36.64
N ARG A 360 5.23 -75.46 -37.40
CA ARG A 360 6.16 -74.42 -36.93
C ARG A 360 5.66 -72.99 -37.18
N LEU A 361 4.72 -72.83 -38.11
CA LEU A 361 3.97 -71.60 -38.40
C LEU A 361 2.90 -71.36 -37.33
#